data_AF-D1AM25-F1
#
_entry.id   AF-D1AM25-F1
#
_cell.length_a   1.000
_cell.length_b   1.000
_cell.length_c   1.000
_cell.angle_alpha   90.00
_cell.angle_beta   90.00
_cell.angle_gamma   90.00
#
_symmetry.space_group_name_H-M   'P 1'
#
loop_
_entity.id
_entity.type
_entity.pdbx_description
1 polymer ?
#
loop_
_entity_poly.entity_id
_entity_poly.type
_entity_poly.pdbx_seq_one_letter_code
_entity_poly.pdbx_strand_id
1 'polypeptide(L)'
;MEGGVIGDDGRFYTTLDDELLYGYNKAQDAYSRILGKRKFSELSVQDQRLLAREFSKRSPVKIPENAKIKVQSKPAGYEQISYNWRDTNYKYEIRWHTRTPGAPEGQGNTWVIRRTIPGTGGNTKPANHYSLDDNTWVTEVEWRNAIKARKYGVPTLRESEILDRGHWRDY
;
A
#
# COMPACT_ATOMS: atom_id res chain seq x y z
N MET A 1 22.42 11.05 -28.98
CA MET A 1 22.62 9.59 -28.92
C MET A 1 22.76 9.25 -27.45
N GLU A 2 21.72 8.70 -26.83
CA GLU A 2 21.76 8.26 -25.42
C GLU A 2 22.48 6.91 -25.35
N GLY A 3 23.48 6.80 -24.49
CA GLY A 3 24.32 5.60 -24.34
C GLY A 3 23.67 4.58 -23.40
N GLY A 4 23.42 3.37 -23.90
CA GLY A 4 23.10 2.19 -23.09
C GLY A 4 24.26 1.20 -23.11
N VAL A 5 24.36 0.36 -22.08
CA VAL A 5 25.38 -0.69 -21.94
C VAL A 5 24.70 -2.06 -22.01
N ILE A 6 25.31 -3.01 -22.71
CA ILE A 6 24.81 -4.39 -22.78
C ILE A 6 25.49 -5.19 -21.66
N GLY A 7 24.71 -5.79 -20.77
CA GLY A 7 25.25 -6.66 -19.73
C GLY A 7 25.66 -8.04 -20.26
N ASP A 8 26.43 -8.77 -19.46
CA ASP A 8 26.96 -10.11 -19.82
C ASP A 8 25.85 -11.17 -20.05
N ASP A 9 24.62 -10.87 -19.68
CA ASP A 9 23.41 -11.66 -19.96
C ASP A 9 22.73 -11.30 -21.30
N GLY A 10 23.31 -10.38 -22.08
CA GLY A 10 22.82 -9.93 -23.37
C GLY A 10 21.65 -8.93 -23.29
N ARG A 11 21.32 -8.41 -22.11
CA ARG A 11 20.28 -7.37 -21.97
C ARG A 11 20.87 -5.97 -22.13
N PHE A 12 20.12 -5.12 -22.83
CA PHE A 12 20.40 -3.70 -22.92
C PHE A 12 19.90 -2.99 -21.66
N TYR A 13 20.83 -2.36 -20.95
CA TYR A 13 20.58 -1.55 -19.77
C TYR A 13 20.74 -0.07 -20.13
N THR A 14 19.78 0.73 -19.69
CA THR A 14 19.85 2.20 -19.79
C THR A 14 20.59 2.76 -18.58
N THR A 15 21.05 4.01 -18.65
CA THR A 15 21.72 4.68 -17.51
C THR A 15 20.88 4.75 -16.23
N LEU A 16 19.58 4.49 -16.29
CA LEU A 16 18.70 4.36 -15.11
C LEU A 16 18.82 2.99 -14.44
N ASP A 17 19.17 1.94 -15.18
CA ASP A 17 19.24 0.56 -14.67
C ASP A 17 20.55 0.32 -13.88
N ASP A 18 21.63 1.00 -14.25
CA ASP A 18 22.93 0.94 -13.55
C ASP A 18 22.90 1.59 -12.15
N GLU A 19 22.06 2.61 -11.93
CA GLU A 19 21.87 3.18 -10.57
C GLU A 19 21.11 2.23 -9.63
N LEU A 20 20.28 1.33 -10.19
CA LEU A 20 19.49 0.35 -9.43
C LEU A 20 20.31 -0.89 -9.04
N LEU A 21 21.30 -1.27 -9.84
CA LEU A 21 22.06 -2.51 -9.63
C LEU A 21 23.17 -2.39 -8.57
N TYR A 22 23.72 -1.19 -8.33
CA TYR A 22 24.89 -0.99 -7.45
C TYR A 22 24.62 -0.26 -6.12
N GLY A 23 23.35 -0.16 -5.69
CA GLY A 23 22.96 0.74 -4.58
C GLY A 23 21.96 0.17 -3.59
N TYR A 24 22.22 -1.00 -3.00
CA TYR A 24 21.31 -1.66 -2.03
C TYR A 24 20.99 -0.82 -0.77
N ASN A 25 21.73 0.27 -0.51
CA ASN A 25 21.48 1.25 0.56
C ASN A 25 20.91 2.61 0.07
N LYS A 26 20.63 2.77 -1.23
CA LYS A 26 20.03 3.99 -1.82
C LYS A 26 18.56 3.83 -2.20
N ALA A 27 17.95 2.66 -2.04
CA ALA A 27 16.58 2.44 -2.48
C ALA A 27 15.61 3.45 -1.81
N GLN A 28 15.73 3.67 -0.50
CA GLN A 28 14.93 4.65 0.24
C GLN A 28 15.13 6.09 -0.27
N ASP A 29 16.37 6.47 -0.61
CA ASP A 29 16.72 7.79 -1.19
C ASP A 29 16.23 7.96 -2.64
N ALA A 30 16.31 6.91 -3.45
CA ALA A 30 15.75 6.86 -4.80
C ALA A 30 14.22 6.95 -4.75
N TYR A 31 13.58 6.30 -3.77
CA TYR A 31 12.13 6.35 -3.57
C TYR A 31 11.64 7.71 -3.08
N SER A 32 12.34 8.37 -2.15
CA SER A 32 12.06 9.76 -1.75
C SER A 32 12.22 10.76 -2.91
N ARG A 33 13.06 10.43 -3.91
CA ARG A 33 13.19 11.21 -5.15
C ARG A 33 12.09 10.92 -6.17
N ILE A 34 11.49 9.73 -6.15
CA ILE A 34 10.41 9.30 -7.07
C ILE A 34 9.03 9.73 -6.53
N LEU A 35 8.79 9.55 -5.23
CA LEU A 35 7.56 9.99 -4.55
C LEU A 35 7.46 11.52 -4.63
N GLY A 36 6.51 12.00 -5.43
CA GLY A 36 6.30 13.42 -5.70
C GLY A 36 6.85 13.92 -7.03
N LYS A 37 7.69 13.14 -7.75
CA LYS A 37 8.18 13.49 -9.10
C LYS A 37 7.60 12.64 -10.22
N ARG A 38 7.26 11.38 -9.95
CA ARG A 38 6.66 10.47 -10.94
C ARG A 38 5.52 9.66 -10.34
N LYS A 39 4.49 9.42 -11.14
CA LYS A 39 3.37 8.53 -10.79
C LYS A 39 3.80 7.09 -10.92
N PHE A 40 3.22 6.18 -10.13
CA PHE A 40 3.50 4.74 -10.31
C PHE A 40 3.15 4.25 -11.72
N SER A 41 2.14 4.83 -12.36
CA SER A 41 1.77 4.53 -13.75
C SER A 41 2.85 4.86 -14.78
N GLU A 42 3.83 5.70 -14.42
CA GLU A 42 4.93 6.08 -15.30
C GLU A 42 6.16 5.17 -15.13
N LEU A 43 6.14 4.27 -14.14
CA LEU A 43 7.22 3.32 -13.86
C LEU A 43 7.10 2.07 -14.74
N SER A 44 8.23 1.46 -15.08
CA SER A 44 8.24 0.16 -15.74
C SER A 44 7.61 -0.92 -14.83
N VAL A 45 7.15 -2.03 -15.41
CA VAL A 45 6.59 -3.15 -14.62
C VAL A 45 7.65 -3.73 -13.66
N GLN A 46 8.93 -3.70 -14.03
CA GLN A 46 10.02 -4.18 -13.19
C GLN A 46 10.24 -3.23 -11.99
N ASP A 47 10.26 -1.93 -12.22
CA ASP A 47 10.41 -0.93 -11.15
C ASP A 47 9.23 -0.97 -10.18
N GLN A 48 8.01 -1.10 -10.67
CA GLN A 48 6.82 -1.25 -9.82
C GLN A 48 6.94 -2.49 -8.91
N ARG A 49 7.47 -3.60 -9.42
CA ARG A 49 7.67 -4.83 -8.63
C ARG A 49 8.76 -4.66 -7.58
N LEU A 50 9.88 -4.05 -7.94
CA LEU A 50 10.97 -3.79 -7.00
C LEU A 50 10.51 -2.85 -5.88
N LEU A 51 9.87 -1.73 -6.25
CA LEU A 51 9.24 -0.79 -5.33
C LEU A 51 8.30 -1.51 -4.35
N ALA A 52 7.37 -2.32 -4.87
CA ALA A 52 6.43 -3.03 -4.02
C ALA A 52 7.10 -4.03 -3.07
N ARG A 53 8.19 -4.68 -3.48
CA ARG A 53 8.96 -5.56 -2.59
C ARG A 53 9.61 -4.76 -1.47
N GLU A 54 10.20 -3.60 -1.76
CA GLU A 54 10.81 -2.74 -0.74
C GLU A 54 9.76 -2.20 0.24
N PHE A 55 8.60 -1.76 -0.24
CA PHE A 55 7.51 -1.31 0.63
C PHE A 55 6.99 -2.43 1.52
N SER A 56 6.92 -3.67 1.02
CA SER A 56 6.45 -4.79 1.83
C SER A 56 7.28 -5.04 3.08
N LYS A 57 8.57 -4.68 3.08
CA LYS A 57 9.46 -4.80 4.26
C LYS A 57 9.10 -3.82 5.39
N ARG A 58 8.45 -2.71 5.05
CA ARG A 58 8.01 -1.66 5.99
C ARG A 58 6.56 -1.83 6.42
N SER A 59 5.87 -2.85 5.91
CA SER A 59 4.49 -3.15 6.29
C SER A 59 4.42 -3.46 7.79
N PRO A 60 3.43 -2.92 8.52
CA PRO A 60 3.26 -3.18 9.95
C PRO A 60 2.94 -4.65 10.28
N VAL A 61 2.52 -5.42 9.28
CA VAL A 61 2.32 -6.86 9.40
C VAL A 61 3.06 -7.59 8.28
N LYS A 62 3.52 -8.81 8.55
CA LYS A 62 4.28 -9.61 7.59
C LYS A 62 3.45 -9.91 6.35
N ILE A 63 3.96 -9.50 5.18
CA ILE A 63 3.39 -9.84 3.87
C ILE A 63 4.10 -11.09 3.34
N PRO A 64 3.38 -12.17 2.97
CA PRO A 64 4.02 -13.36 2.44
C PRO A 64 4.50 -13.14 1.00
N GLU A 65 5.56 -13.85 0.60
CA GLU A 65 6.19 -13.71 -0.72
C GLU A 65 5.24 -14.06 -1.88
N ASN A 66 4.27 -14.92 -1.64
CA ASN A 66 3.25 -15.32 -2.62
C ASN A 66 2.09 -14.32 -2.75
N ALA A 67 2.11 -13.19 -2.02
CA ALA A 67 1.07 -12.18 -2.12
C ALA A 67 1.00 -11.61 -3.54
N LYS A 68 -0.22 -11.53 -4.08
CA LYS A 68 -0.47 -10.86 -5.35
C LYS A 68 -0.34 -9.35 -5.15
N ILE A 69 0.66 -8.78 -5.80
CA ILE A 69 0.96 -7.35 -5.78
C ILE A 69 0.21 -6.63 -6.90
N LYS A 70 -0.32 -5.45 -6.60
CA LYS A 70 -0.82 -4.49 -7.59
C LYS A 70 -0.36 -3.09 -7.19
N VAL A 71 0.33 -2.42 -8.11
CA VAL A 71 0.81 -1.04 -7.96
C VAL A 71 -0.03 -0.16 -8.86
N GLN A 72 -0.56 0.95 -8.35
CA GLN A 72 -1.47 1.82 -9.09
C GLN A 72 -1.35 3.28 -8.69
N SER A 73 -1.34 4.15 -9.69
CA SER A 73 -1.79 5.54 -9.54
C SER A 73 -3.30 5.59 -9.63
N LYS A 74 -3.95 6.13 -8.60
CA LYS A 74 -5.41 6.16 -8.53
C LYS A 74 -5.93 7.43 -9.21
N PRO A 75 -7.11 7.38 -9.86
CA PRO A 75 -7.68 8.55 -10.54
C PRO A 75 -7.83 9.78 -9.64
N ALA A 76 -8.02 9.55 -8.34
CA ALA A 76 -8.12 10.60 -7.32
C ALA A 76 -6.76 11.24 -6.93
N GLY A 77 -5.67 10.93 -7.64
CA GLY A 77 -4.38 11.60 -7.48
C GLY A 77 -3.48 11.06 -6.37
N TYR A 78 -3.73 9.86 -5.87
CA TYR A 78 -2.89 9.21 -4.87
C TYR A 78 -2.31 7.89 -5.40
N GLU A 79 -1.16 7.50 -4.87
CA GLU A 79 -0.48 6.27 -5.23
C GLU A 79 -0.85 5.16 -4.25
N GLN A 80 -1.01 3.92 -4.73
CA GLN A 80 -1.39 2.78 -3.89
C GLN A 80 -0.67 1.50 -4.32
N ILE A 81 -0.18 0.75 -3.33
CA ILE A 81 0.28 -0.63 -3.50
C ILE A 81 -0.68 -1.52 -2.71
N SER A 82 -1.23 -2.57 -3.34
CA SER A 82 -2.04 -3.57 -2.66
C SER A 82 -1.38 -4.95 -2.72
N TYR A 83 -1.33 -5.63 -1.59
CA TYR A 83 -0.84 -6.99 -1.42
C TYR A 83 -2.02 -7.87 -1.00
N ASN A 84 -2.30 -8.90 -1.78
CA ASN A 84 -3.47 -9.75 -1.59
C ASN A 84 -3.06 -11.20 -1.50
N TRP A 85 -3.49 -11.88 -0.44
CA TRP A 85 -3.33 -13.33 -0.32
C TRP A 85 -4.49 -13.92 0.49
N ARG A 86 -4.50 -15.24 0.63
CA ARG A 86 -5.46 -15.97 1.43
C ARG A 86 -4.71 -17.01 2.24
N ASP A 87 -5.08 -17.16 3.51
CA ASP A 87 -4.73 -18.33 4.32
C ASP A 87 -5.97 -19.23 4.49
N THR A 88 -5.89 -20.25 5.34
CA THR A 88 -7.00 -21.18 5.61
C THR A 88 -8.27 -20.47 6.08
N ASN A 89 -8.15 -19.35 6.80
CA ASN A 89 -9.23 -18.70 7.53
C ASN A 89 -9.72 -17.41 6.86
N TYR A 90 -8.82 -16.65 6.22
CA TYR A 90 -9.07 -15.28 5.79
C TYR A 90 -8.48 -14.99 4.42
N LYS A 91 -9.11 -14.05 3.71
CA LYS A 91 -8.47 -13.33 2.61
C LYS A 91 -7.96 -11.98 3.14
N TYR A 92 -6.69 -11.66 2.89
CA TYR A 92 -6.10 -10.39 3.29
C TYR A 92 -5.95 -9.46 2.10
N GLU A 93 -6.12 -8.17 2.40
CA GLU A 93 -5.74 -7.06 1.54
C GLU A 93 -4.99 -6.05 2.42
N ILE A 94 -3.70 -5.89 2.16
CA ILE A 94 -2.89 -4.84 2.76
C ILE A 94 -2.65 -3.78 1.71
N ARG A 95 -2.90 -2.53 2.08
CA ARG A 95 -2.68 -1.39 1.19
C ARG A 95 -1.73 -0.41 1.84
N TRP A 96 -0.67 -0.07 1.13
CA TRP A 96 0.03 1.18 1.35
C TRP A 96 -0.53 2.22 0.38
N HIS A 97 -0.66 3.47 0.83
CA HIS A 97 -0.98 4.58 -0.07
C HIS A 97 -0.41 5.91 0.40
N THR A 98 -0.21 6.83 -0.55
CA THR A 98 0.00 8.24 -0.24
C THR A 98 -1.28 8.86 0.34
N ARG A 99 -1.16 10.05 0.95
CA ARG A 99 -2.32 10.78 1.48
C ARG A 99 -3.45 10.85 0.45
N THR A 100 -4.63 10.38 0.84
CA THR A 100 -5.82 10.41 -0.02
C THR A 100 -6.50 11.78 0.03
N PRO A 101 -7.25 12.17 -1.01
CA PRO A 101 -8.07 13.38 -0.95
C PRO A 101 -9.05 13.35 0.22
N GLY A 102 -9.07 14.42 1.02
CA GLY A 102 -9.92 14.54 2.20
C GLY A 102 -9.34 13.94 3.49
N ALA A 103 -8.17 13.30 3.43
CA ALA A 103 -7.42 12.99 4.65
C ALA A 103 -6.83 14.28 5.25
N PRO A 104 -6.75 14.39 6.60
CA PRO A 104 -6.10 15.50 7.30
C PRO A 104 -4.74 15.86 6.70
N GLU A 105 -4.38 17.14 6.64
CA GLU A 105 -3.14 17.59 5.99
C GLU A 105 -1.87 16.95 6.59
N GLY A 106 -1.87 16.70 7.90
CA GLY A 106 -0.79 15.99 8.60
C GLY A 106 -0.81 14.47 8.46
N GLN A 107 -1.82 13.87 7.82
CA GLN A 107 -1.87 12.43 7.57
C GLN A 107 -0.98 12.13 6.37
N GLY A 108 0.24 11.66 6.63
CA GLY A 108 1.22 11.27 5.61
C GLY A 108 0.85 9.98 4.86
N ASN A 109 1.86 9.22 4.45
CA ASN A 109 1.66 7.92 3.81
C ASN A 109 1.24 6.88 4.86
N THR A 110 0.31 6.01 4.51
CA THR A 110 -0.28 5.09 5.50
C THR A 110 -0.50 3.70 4.96
N TRP A 111 -0.46 2.73 5.88
CA TRP A 111 -0.86 1.35 5.70
C TRP A 111 -2.28 1.12 6.23
N VAL A 112 -3.07 0.33 5.51
CA VAL A 112 -4.39 -0.17 5.92
C VAL A 112 -4.43 -1.67 5.73
N ILE A 113 -4.81 -2.39 6.79
CA ILE A 113 -4.87 -3.85 6.82
C ILE A 113 -6.33 -4.27 6.89
N ARG A 114 -6.78 -5.01 5.89
CA ARG A 114 -8.11 -5.59 5.82
C ARG A 114 -8.01 -7.12 5.76
N ARG A 115 -8.87 -7.78 6.51
CA ARG A 115 -9.16 -9.22 6.34
C ARG A 115 -10.62 -9.41 5.98
N THR A 116 -10.89 -10.45 5.19
CA THR A 116 -12.23 -10.89 4.83
C THR A 116 -12.41 -12.29 5.39
N ILE A 117 -13.41 -12.45 6.26
CA ILE A 117 -13.92 -13.77 6.65
C ILE A 117 -14.76 -14.27 5.47
N PRO A 118 -14.37 -15.38 4.81
CA PRO A 118 -15.14 -15.92 3.71
C PRO A 118 -16.51 -16.40 4.22
N GLY A 119 -17.55 -16.20 3.41
CA GLY A 119 -18.82 -16.90 3.61
C GLY A 119 -18.66 -18.40 3.33
N THR A 120 -19.48 -19.23 3.99
CA THR A 120 -19.44 -20.69 3.83
C THR A 120 -20.33 -21.21 2.69
N GLY A 121 -20.87 -20.31 1.85
CA GLY A 121 -21.96 -20.63 0.93
C GLY A 121 -23.32 -20.65 1.67
N GLY A 122 -24.41 -20.36 0.95
CA GLY A 122 -25.74 -20.17 1.55
C GLY A 122 -25.95 -18.74 2.12
N ASN A 123 -26.41 -18.64 3.37
CA ASN A 123 -26.85 -17.39 4.01
C ASN A 123 -25.73 -16.55 4.67
N THR A 124 -24.49 -17.05 4.76
CA THR A 124 -23.38 -16.32 5.39
C THR A 124 -22.64 -15.49 4.34
N LYS A 125 -22.79 -14.16 4.42
CA LYS A 125 -22.09 -13.22 3.54
C LYS A 125 -20.64 -13.03 4.01
N PRO A 126 -19.67 -12.83 3.10
CA PRO A 126 -18.32 -12.44 3.49
C PRO A 126 -18.32 -11.17 4.35
N ALA A 127 -17.51 -11.17 5.41
CA ALA A 127 -17.44 -10.07 6.35
C ALA A 127 -16.04 -9.45 6.38
N ASN A 128 -15.96 -8.15 6.17
CA ASN A 128 -14.71 -7.40 6.13
C ASN A 128 -14.42 -6.76 7.49
N HIS A 129 -13.15 -6.85 7.90
CA HIS A 129 -12.65 -6.22 9.10
C HIS A 129 -11.35 -5.49 8.83
N TYR A 130 -11.10 -4.42 9.57
CA TYR A 130 -9.91 -3.58 9.48
C TYR A 130 -9.12 -3.63 10.79
N SER A 131 -7.81 -3.77 10.72
CA SER A 131 -6.94 -3.85 11.90
C SER A 131 -6.57 -2.48 12.43
N LEU A 132 -6.64 -2.31 13.74
CA LEU A 132 -6.05 -1.20 14.47
C LEU A 132 -4.68 -1.60 15.02
N ASP A 133 -3.89 -0.61 15.44
CA ASP A 133 -2.51 -0.75 15.94
C ASP A 133 -2.36 -1.51 17.28
N ASP A 134 -3.44 -1.82 17.98
CA ASP A 134 -3.47 -2.71 19.16
C ASP A 134 -3.91 -4.15 18.84
N ASN A 135 -3.87 -4.54 17.57
CA ASN A 135 -4.37 -5.83 17.08
C ASN A 135 -5.89 -6.03 17.24
N THR A 136 -6.66 -5.00 17.60
CA THR A 136 -8.12 -5.06 17.52
C THR A 136 -8.59 -4.95 16.08
N TRP A 137 -9.78 -5.50 15.82
CA TRP A 137 -10.39 -5.49 14.50
C TRP A 137 -11.76 -4.84 14.57
N VAL A 138 -12.02 -3.87 13.69
CA VAL A 138 -13.34 -3.25 13.55
C VAL A 138 -14.02 -3.73 12.29
N THR A 139 -15.34 -3.76 12.29
CA THR A 139 -16.14 -4.14 11.13
C THR A 139 -16.02 -3.10 10.01
N GLU A 140 -16.30 -3.51 8.77
CA GLU A 140 -16.40 -2.56 7.66
C GLU A 140 -17.48 -1.49 7.85
N VAL A 141 -18.54 -1.80 8.60
CA VAL A 141 -19.58 -0.81 8.93
C VAL A 141 -19.01 0.29 9.82
N GLU A 142 -18.35 -0.07 10.91
CA GLU A 142 -17.68 0.90 11.80
C GLU A 142 -16.63 1.71 11.05
N TRP A 143 -15.79 1.06 10.24
CA TRP A 143 -14.77 1.72 9.43
C TRP A 143 -15.38 2.76 8.46
N ARG A 144 -16.44 2.38 7.72
CA ARG A 144 -17.09 3.27 6.76
C ARG A 144 -17.83 4.41 7.43
N ASN A 145 -18.48 4.15 8.57
CA ASN A 145 -19.11 5.20 9.38
C ASN A 145 -18.08 6.22 9.84
N ALA A 146 -16.93 5.75 10.34
CA ALA A 146 -15.84 6.63 10.74
C ALA A 146 -15.32 7.49 9.58
N ILE A 147 -15.05 6.90 8.40
CA ILE A 147 -14.67 7.65 7.19
C ILE A 147 -15.72 8.70 6.84
N LYS A 148 -16.99 8.32 6.87
CA LYS A 148 -18.11 9.21 6.55
C LYS A 148 -18.19 10.38 7.53
N ALA A 149 -18.12 10.10 8.83
CA ALA A 149 -18.20 11.11 9.88
C ALA A 149 -17.02 12.10 9.81
N ARG A 150 -15.80 11.60 9.58
CA ARG A 150 -14.61 12.45 9.36
C ARG A 150 -14.77 13.33 8.11
N LYS A 151 -15.28 12.78 7.01
CA LYS A 151 -15.54 13.55 5.78
C LYS A 151 -16.55 14.68 5.99
N TYR A 152 -17.55 14.49 6.85
CA TYR A 152 -18.54 15.52 7.20
C TYR A 152 -18.10 16.43 8.36
N GLY A 153 -16.89 16.25 8.90
CA GLY A 153 -16.38 17.09 10.00
C GLY A 153 -17.04 16.87 11.36
N VAL A 154 -17.74 15.74 11.55
CA VAL A 154 -18.46 15.41 12.79
C VAL A 154 -18.12 14.01 13.34
N PRO A 155 -16.85 13.57 13.34
CA PRO A 155 -16.52 12.26 13.91
C PRO A 155 -16.69 12.27 15.44
N THR A 156 -17.23 11.18 15.97
CA THR A 156 -17.11 10.87 17.40
C THR A 156 -15.65 10.58 17.77
N LEU A 157 -15.34 10.56 19.07
CA LEU A 157 -14.01 10.17 19.56
C LEU A 157 -13.64 8.78 19.06
N ARG A 158 -14.55 7.81 19.17
CA ARG A 158 -14.32 6.44 18.73
C ARG A 158 -14.08 6.34 17.22
N GLU A 159 -14.84 7.06 16.40
CA GLU A 159 -14.62 7.10 14.95
C GLU A 159 -13.27 7.71 14.59
N SER A 160 -12.83 8.72 15.35
CA SER A 160 -11.49 9.29 15.16
C SER A 160 -10.40 8.28 15.50
N GLU A 161 -10.52 7.60 16.64
CA GLU A 161 -9.59 6.53 17.04
C GLU A 161 -9.51 5.41 16.01
N ILE A 162 -10.65 4.96 15.47
CA ILE A 162 -10.68 3.92 14.43
C ILE A 162 -9.80 4.31 13.24
N LEU A 163 -9.89 5.56 12.79
CA LEU A 163 -9.15 6.00 11.62
C LEU A 163 -7.69 6.31 11.94
N ASP A 164 -7.39 6.88 13.10
CA ASP A 164 -6.04 7.26 13.49
C ASP A 164 -5.18 6.02 13.78
N ARG A 165 -5.79 4.99 14.37
CA ARG A 165 -5.12 3.73 14.73
C ARG A 165 -5.17 2.69 13.62
N GLY A 166 -6.08 2.83 12.66
CA GLY A 166 -6.22 1.93 11.52
C GLY A 166 -5.55 2.42 10.23
N HIS A 167 -5.12 3.68 10.17
CA HIS A 167 -4.21 4.19 9.14
C HIS A 167 -2.79 4.31 9.72
N TRP A 168 -2.07 3.20 9.69
CA TRP A 168 -0.78 3.08 10.34
C TRP A 168 0.24 3.92 9.56
N ARG A 169 0.94 4.82 10.25
CA ARG A 169 1.91 5.71 9.61
C ARG A 169 3.08 4.90 9.07
N ASP A 170 3.48 5.23 7.86
CA ASP A 170 4.69 4.72 7.23
C ASP A 170 5.83 5.69 7.54
N TYR A 171 6.74 5.28 8.43
CA TYR A 171 7.91 6.06 8.86
C TYR A 171 9.11 5.88 7.93
#